data_AF-A0A2M7Z5P7-F1
#
_entry.id   AF-A0A2M7Z5P7-F1
#
_cell.length_a   1.000
_cell.length_b   1.000
_cell.length_c   1.000
_cell.angle_alpha   90.00
_cell.angle_beta   90.00
_cell.angle_gamma   90.00
#
_symmetry.space_group_name_H-M   'P 1'
#
loop_
_entity.id
_entity.type
_entity.pdbx_description
1 polymer ?
#
loop_
_entity_poly.entity_id
_entity_poly.type
_entity_poly.pdbx_seq_one_letter_code
_entity_poly.pdbx_strand_id
1 'polypeptide(L)' 'QLVLEHLKGVKSQTEICRENTISPSLFAKWCRQFQERVPLIFDDSQKNKQAEQIARLEQIVGRQTIEIDFLKRGLRIFGH' A
#
# COMPACT_ATOMS: atom_id res chain seq x y z
N GLN A 1 5.15 -7.24 -21.11
CA GLN A 1 4.65 -7.71 -19.80
C GLN A 1 5.07 -9.18 -19.62
N LEU A 2 6.36 -9.48 -19.79
CA LEU A 2 6.79 -10.83 -20.18
C LEU A 2 6.48 -11.91 -19.13
N VAL A 3 6.69 -11.61 -17.84
CA VAL A 3 6.34 -12.52 -16.74
C VAL A 3 4.83 -12.80 -16.68
N LEU A 4 4.00 -11.79 -16.92
CA LEU A 4 2.55 -11.94 -16.96
C LEU A 4 2.09 -12.73 -18.18
N GLU A 5 2.70 -12.52 -19.35
CA GLU A 5 2.41 -13.27 -20.58
C GLU A 5 2.75 -14.75 -20.42
N HIS A 6 3.86 -15.05 -19.72
CA HIS A 6 4.22 -16.41 -19.35
C HIS A 6 3.24 -17.04 -18.35
N LEU A 7 2.91 -16.33 -17.27
CA LEU A 7 1.97 -16.82 -16.25
C LEU A 7 0.54 -16.97 -16.78
N LYS A 8 0.15 -16.20 -17.80
CA LYS A 8 -1.11 -16.35 -18.53
C LYS A 8 -1.10 -17.48 -19.57
N GLY A 9 0.04 -18.16 -19.76
CA GLY A 9 0.19 -19.25 -20.73
C GLY A 9 0.24 -18.78 -22.19
N VAL A 10 0.44 -17.48 -22.44
CA VAL A 10 0.45 -16.91 -23.80
C VAL A 10 1.73 -17.27 -24.55
N LYS A 11 2.86 -17.34 -23.83
CA LYS A 11 4.16 -17.74 -24.39
C LYS A 11 4.96 -18.58 -23.40
N SER A 12 5.66 -19.58 -23.91
CA SER A 12 6.58 -20.38 -23.10
C SER A 12 7.80 -19.55 -22.67
N GLN A 13 8.39 -19.91 -21.53
CA GLN A 13 9.62 -19.27 -21.03
C GLN A 13 10.73 -19.29 -22.08
N THR A 14 10.84 -20.37 -22.85
CA THR A 14 11.83 -20.55 -23.91
C THR A 14 11.60 -19.59 -25.09
N GLU A 15 10.35 -19.34 -25.45
CA GLU A 15 9.98 -18.40 -26.52
C GLU A 15 10.31 -16.97 -26.09
N ILE A 16 9.93 -16.58 -24.87
CA ILE A 16 10.24 -15.26 -24.32
C ILE A 16 11.74 -15.02 -24.24
N CYS A 17 12.51 -16.00 -23.75
CA CYS A 17 13.97 -15.87 -23.65
C CYS A 17 14.63 -15.72 -25.02
N ARG A 18 14.12 -16.41 -26.05
CA ARG A 18 14.63 -16.31 -27.43
C ARG A 18 14.26 -15.01 -28.11
N GLU A 19 12.99 -14.60 -28.03
CA GLU A 19 12.49 -13.39 -28.69
C GLU A 19 13.07 -12.10 -28.09
N ASN A 20 13.33 -12.10 -26.78
CA ASN A 20 13.78 -10.90 -26.07
C ASN A 20 15.27 -10.93 -25.71
N THR A 21 16.02 -11.97 -26.14
CA THR A 21 17.43 -12.17 -25.78
C THR A 21 17.65 -12.10 -24.26
N ILE A 22 16.76 -12.73 -23.49
CA ILE A 22 16.79 -12.74 -22.02
C ILE A 22 17.38 -14.06 -21.56
N SER A 23 18.33 -13.98 -20.61
CA SER A 23 18.88 -15.19 -19.99
C SER A 23 17.80 -15.95 -19.20
N PRO A 24 17.69 -17.28 -19.35
CA PRO A 24 16.68 -18.09 -18.66
C PRO A 24 16.70 -17.92 -17.14
N SER A 25 17.90 -17.75 -16.56
CA SER A 25 18.10 -17.52 -15.13
C SER A 25 17.57 -16.16 -14.66
N LEU A 26 17.66 -15.12 -15.51
CA LEU A 26 17.13 -13.80 -15.21
C LEU A 26 15.59 -13.82 -15.25
N PHE A 27 15.03 -14.48 -16.25
CA PHE A 27 13.57 -14.63 -16.37
C PHE A 27 12.98 -15.45 -15.22
N ALA A 28 13.62 -16.55 -14.83
CA ALA A 28 13.21 -17.35 -13.67
C ALA A 28 13.23 -16.53 -12.37
N LYS A 29 14.24 -15.67 -12.20
CA LYS A 29 14.32 -14.74 -11.06
C LYS A 29 13.15 -13.76 -11.05
N TRP A 30 12.77 -13.21 -12.21
CA TRP A 30 11.63 -12.30 -12.30
C TRP A 30 10.29 -13.00 -12.01
N CYS A 31 10.08 -14.22 -12.50
CA CYS A 31 8.90 -15.02 -12.16
C CYS A 31 8.79 -15.24 -10.66
N ARG A 32 9.90 -15.64 -10.01
CA ARG A 32 9.96 -15.83 -8.56
C ARG A 32 9.66 -14.55 -7.80
N GLN A 33 10.31 -13.43 -8.15
CA GLN A 33 10.07 -12.14 -7.51
C GLN A 33 8.62 -11.66 -7.68
N PHE A 34 8.00 -11.94 -8.82
CA PHE A 34 6.60 -11.63 -9.05
C PHE A 34 5.70 -12.44 -8.12
N GLN A 35 5.89 -13.76 -8.05
CA GLN A 35 5.13 -14.64 -7.17
C GLN A 35 5.32 -14.33 -5.68
N GLU A 36 6.52 -13.91 -5.26
CA GLU A 36 6.79 -13.49 -3.87
C GLU A 36 6.12 -12.16 -3.52
N ARG A 37 5.96 -11.25 -4.49
CA ARG A 37 5.38 -9.91 -4.28
C ARG A 37 3.87 -9.86 -4.45
N VAL A 38 3.29 -10.74 -5.26
CA VAL A 38 1.84 -10.87 -5.45
C VAL A 38 1.08 -10.96 -4.11
N PRO A 39 1.40 -11.90 -3.19
CA PRO A 39 0.68 -12.02 -1.92
C PRO A 39 0.82 -10.77 -1.05
N LEU A 40 1.95 -10.05 -1.12
CA LEU A 40 2.16 -8.80 -0.38
C LEU A 40 1.29 -7.64 -0.89
N ILE A 41 0.92 -7.65 -2.18
CA ILE A 41 0.05 -6.61 -2.77
C ILE A 41 -1.42 -6.88 -2.41
N PHE A 42 -1.79 -8.15 -2.25
CA PHE A 42 -3.12 -8.56 -1.80
C PHE A 42 -3.24 -8.66 -0.26
N ASP A 43 -2.17 -8.38 0.47
CA ASP A 43 -2.17 -8.33 1.93
C ASP A 43 -2.89 -7.06 2.41
N ASP A 44 -4.20 -7.19 2.66
CA ASP A 44 -5.07 -6.09 3.07
C ASP A 44 -4.76 -5.58 4.50
N SER A 45 -3.91 -6.30 5.24
CA SER A 45 -3.46 -5.96 6.60
C SER A 45 -2.83 -4.57 6.67
N GLN A 46 -2.14 -4.12 5.61
CA GLN A 46 -1.55 -2.78 5.56
C GLN A 46 -2.61 -1.67 5.43
N LYS A 47 -3.66 -1.90 4.63
CA LYS A 47 -4.77 -0.95 4.53
C LYS A 47 -5.52 -0.83 5.85
N ASN A 48 -5.71 -1.95 6.54
CA ASN A 48 -6.40 -1.96 7.83
C ASN A 48 -5.63 -1.14 8.88
N LYS A 49 -4.30 -1.32 9.00
CA LYS A 49 -3.45 -0.52 9.89
C LYS A 49 -3.48 0.97 9.57
N GLN A 50 -3.53 1.33 8.30
CA GLN A 50 -3.64 2.73 7.88
C GLN A 50 -4.99 3.33 8.27
N ALA A 51 -6.09 2.58 8.06
CA ALA A 51 -7.44 3.00 8.46
C ALA A 51 -7.55 3.19 9.98
N GLU A 52 -6.99 2.28 10.78
CA GLU A 52 -6.94 2.39 12.24
C GLU A 52 -6.17 3.64 12.70
N GLN A 53 -5.03 3.94 12.07
CA GLN A 53 -4.25 5.13 12.38
C GLN A 53 -4.99 6.42 12.02
N ILE A 54 -5.71 6.43 10.89
CA ILE A 54 -6.54 7.57 10.48
C ILE A 54 -7.65 7.80 11.50
N ALA A 55 -8.42 6.76 11.86
CA ALA A 55 -9.49 6.86 12.85
C ALA A 55 -8.98 7.37 14.21
N ARG A 56 -7.80 6.91 14.64
CA ARG A 56 -7.15 7.40 15.86
C ARG A 56 -6.82 8.89 15.79
N LEU A 57 -6.27 9.35 14.66
CA LEU A 57 -5.92 10.76 14.47
C LEU A 57 -7.18 11.63 14.43
N GLU A 58 -8.23 11.19 13.75
CA GLU A 58 -9.52 11.87 13.71
C GLU A 58 -10.11 12.05 15.12
N GLN A 59 -10.03 11.02 15.97
CA GLN A 59 -10.49 11.09 17.36
C GLN A 59 -9.68 12.12 18.17
N ILE A 60 -8.36 12.15 18.01
CA ILE A 60 -7.48 13.10 18.72
C ILE A 60 -7.80 14.54 18.30
N VAL A 61 -7.94 14.79 16.99
CA VAL A 61 -8.30 16.11 16.44
C VAL A 61 -9.67 16.56 16.97
N GLY A 62 -10.66 15.66 17.02
CA GLY A 62 -11.97 15.95 17.59
C GLY A 62 -11.90 16.39 19.05
N ARG A 63 -11.13 15.68 19.88
CA ARG A 63 -10.92 16.04 21.29
C ARG A 63 -10.23 17.39 21.45
N GLN A 64 -9.15 17.63 20.71
CA GLN A 64 -8.42 18.90 20.75
C GLN A 64 -9.30 20.08 20.32
N THR A 65 -10.18 19.87 19.33
CA THR A 65 -11.13 20.91 18.89
C THR A 65 -12.08 21.31 20.01
N ILE A 66 -12.60 20.34 20.76
CA ILE A 66 -13.46 20.60 21.92
C ILE A 66 -12.70 21.35 23.02
N GLU A 67 -11.46 20.92 23.33
CA GLU A 67 -10.62 21.58 24.34
C GLU A 67 -10.32 23.04 23.94
N ILE A 68 -9.99 23.29 22.68
CA ILE A 68 -9.75 24.64 22.16
C ILE A 68 -11.03 25.49 22.24
N ASP A 69 -12.19 24.96 21.85
CA ASP A 69 -13.46 25.71 21.93
C ASP A 69 -13.80 26.06 23.38
N PHE A 70 -13.62 25.11 24.31
CA PHE A 70 -13.82 25.33 25.73
C PHE A 70 -12.91 26.43 26.28
N LEU A 71 -11.60 26.35 25.99
CA LEU A 71 -10.62 27.35 26.43
C LEU A 71 -10.93 28.74 25.85
N LYS A 72 -11.31 28.81 24.56
CA LYS A 72 -11.72 30.07 23.91
C LYS A 72 -12.96 30.68 24.55
N ARG A 73 -13.94 29.86 24.93
CA ARG A 73 -15.13 30.33 25.66
C ARG A 73 -14.77 30.84 27.04
N GLY A 74 -13.96 30.09 27.80
CA GLY A 74 -13.47 30.51 29.10
C GLY A 74 -12.76 31.86 29.05
N LEU A 75 -11.82 32.03 28.12
CA LEU A 75 -11.11 33.29 27.96
C LEU A 75 -12.04 34.47 27.64
N ARG A 76 -13.09 34.28 26.84
CA ARG A 76 -14.09 35.34 26.58
C ARG A 76 -14.90 35.71 27.82
N ILE A 77 -15.19 34.75 28.69
CA ILE A 77 -16.01 34.96 29.88
C ILE A 77 -15.19 35.63 31.00
N PHE A 78 -13.92 35.26 31.15
CA PHE A 78 -13.04 35.75 32.22
C PHE A 78 -12.12 36.91 31.79
N GLY A 79 -12.08 37.26 30.50
CA GLY A 79 -11.26 38.33 29.95
C GLY A 79 -11.96 39.69 29.84
N HIS A 80 -13.12 39.86 30.48
CA HIS A 80 -13.89 41.11 30.58
C HIS A 80 -14.01 41.52 32.05
#